data_AF-A0A836UKG8-F1
#
_entry.id   AF-A0A836UKG8-F1
#
_cell.length_a   1.000
_cell.length_b   1.000
_cell.length_c   1.000
_cell.angle_alpha   90.00
_cell.angle_beta   90.00
_cell.angle_gamma   90.00
#
_symmetry.space_group_name_H-M   'P 1'
#
loop_
_entity.id
_entity.type
_entity.pdbx_description
1 polymer ?
#
loop_
_entity_poly.entity_id
_entity_poly.type
_entity_poly.pdbx_seq_one_letter_code
_entity_poly.pdbx_strand_id
1 'polypeptide(L)'
;MRVIRRFSLPVLRSYLLCSLVFTLPLVLRLTTHVPGEVEGDVPVYIWNLWWMQHALSTGISPLFSDYIFAPYGASLAFHALVFLKAFIAILLQWFCSAWTAYNLLILATFTLAGYGMFLLARRLTDDSRAAWVAGLVYAFSPYMLTRGLGHLNYLSGEWIPLYARCLIRLLETRQRHWAVGGGLCLLLTAYCEYYYLIYLTMFTAYVVLALAATCALRLWGDEAVRPWLLLTLAFFLLSLGPLLHIGGDFVFGAGPVRFAVPLPYVVVRYLPLIKGARVAARFDIMVVLGLAALSAYGVRYWLGRVERPGRWTAQLSY
;
A
#
# COMPACT_ATOMS: atom_id res chain seq x y z
N MET A 1 7.84 26.75 -2.81
CA MET A 1 8.98 25.81 -2.54
C MET A 1 9.85 26.19 -1.33
N ARG A 2 10.16 27.47 -1.06
CA ARG A 2 11.02 27.88 0.08
C ARG A 2 10.45 27.60 1.49
N VAL A 3 9.12 27.62 1.67
CA VAL A 3 8.48 27.36 2.98
C VAL A 3 8.48 25.87 3.36
N ILE A 4 8.51 24.96 2.38
CA ILE A 4 8.48 23.50 2.62
C ILE A 4 9.80 23.02 3.26
N ARG A 5 10.94 23.62 2.92
CA ARG A 5 12.26 23.25 3.48
C ARG A 5 12.46 23.71 4.93
N ARG A 6 11.74 24.73 5.40
CA ARG A 6 12.01 25.34 6.72
C ARG A 6 11.38 24.57 7.88
N PHE A 7 10.33 23.77 7.62
CA PHE A 7 9.59 23.04 8.66
C PHE A 7 9.84 21.53 8.66
N SER A 8 10.53 20.97 7.66
CA SER A 8 10.71 19.51 7.55
C SER A 8 11.65 18.96 8.62
N LEU A 9 12.78 19.62 8.87
CA LEU A 9 13.81 19.11 9.78
C LEU A 9 13.40 19.16 11.27
N PRO A 10 12.78 20.24 11.79
CA PRO A 10 12.30 20.25 13.17
C PRO A 10 11.25 19.17 13.45
N VAL A 11 10.37 18.92 12.49
CA VAL A 11 9.32 17.89 12.62
C VAL A 11 9.91 16.48 12.55
N LEU A 12 10.87 16.24 11.66
CA LEU A 12 11.57 14.95 11.63
C LEU A 12 12.30 14.68 12.97
N ARG A 13 12.96 15.71 13.52
CA ARG A 13 13.63 15.61 14.83
C ARG A 13 12.64 15.37 15.97
N SER A 14 11.45 15.97 15.94
CA SER A 14 10.45 15.72 16.98
C SER A 14 9.92 14.29 16.92
N TYR A 15 9.69 13.72 15.73
CA TYR A 15 9.36 12.30 15.60
C TYR A 15 10.50 11.38 16.02
N LEU A 16 11.75 11.75 15.76
CA LEU A 16 12.90 11.01 16.27
C LEU A 16 12.88 11.01 17.80
N LEU A 17 12.69 12.17 18.44
CA LEU A 17 12.59 12.27 19.89
C LEU A 17 11.45 11.41 20.44
N CYS A 18 10.27 11.46 19.82
CA CYS A 18 9.15 10.59 20.20
C CYS A 18 9.52 9.10 20.05
N SER A 19 10.17 8.70 18.96
CA SER A 19 10.61 7.31 18.78
C SER A 19 11.57 6.88 19.90
N LEU A 20 12.52 7.74 20.30
CA LEU A 20 13.43 7.44 21.41
C LEU A 20 12.68 7.30 22.73
N VAL A 21 11.66 8.13 22.99
CA VAL A 21 10.85 8.08 24.22
C VAL A 21 9.94 6.84 24.25
N PHE A 22 9.18 6.59 23.18
CA PHE A 22 8.24 5.46 23.09
C PHE A 22 8.93 4.11 23.08
N THR A 23 10.21 4.06 22.72
CA THR A 23 11.00 2.83 22.77
C THR A 23 11.81 2.69 24.05
N LEU A 24 11.70 3.59 25.03
CA LEU A 24 12.36 3.39 26.33
C LEU A 24 11.94 2.03 26.95
N PRO A 25 12.89 1.24 27.51
CA PRO A 25 14.31 1.55 27.73
C PRO A 25 15.27 1.18 26.58
N LEU A 26 14.78 0.74 25.41
CA LEU A 26 15.59 0.20 24.30
C LEU A 26 16.75 1.12 23.89
N VAL A 27 16.51 2.42 23.76
CA VAL A 27 17.53 3.41 23.35
C VAL A 27 18.75 3.44 24.28
N LEU A 28 18.58 3.07 25.56
CA LEU A 28 19.67 3.00 26.52
C LEU A 28 20.47 1.70 26.43
N ARG A 29 19.95 0.70 25.69
CA ARG A 29 20.47 -0.67 25.65
C ARG A 29 20.50 -1.24 24.22
N LEU A 30 20.75 -0.39 23.22
CA LEU A 30 20.70 -0.73 21.80
C LEU A 30 21.59 -1.91 21.37
N THR A 31 22.67 -2.17 22.10
CA THR A 31 23.63 -3.24 21.79
C THR A 31 23.35 -4.55 22.50
N THR A 32 22.56 -4.53 23.58
CA THR A 32 22.39 -5.68 24.49
C THR A 32 20.95 -6.17 24.58
N HIS A 33 19.97 -5.36 24.20
CA HIS A 33 18.54 -5.69 24.30
C HIS A 33 17.82 -5.39 22.99
N VAL A 34 16.73 -6.11 22.75
CA VAL A 34 15.84 -5.93 21.60
C VAL A 34 14.39 -5.91 22.10
N PRO A 35 13.49 -5.20 21.41
CA PRO A 35 12.08 -5.19 21.79
C PRO A 35 11.44 -6.55 21.44
N GLY A 36 10.77 -7.15 22.40
CA GLY A 36 10.12 -8.45 22.25
C GLY A 36 10.79 -9.59 23.01
N GLU A 37 10.34 -10.81 22.74
CA GLU A 37 10.85 -12.04 23.33
C GLU A 37 11.89 -12.69 22.42
N VAL A 38 12.97 -13.20 23.01
CA VAL A 38 14.05 -13.90 22.29
C VAL A 38 13.58 -15.27 21.78
N GLU A 39 12.55 -15.85 22.38
CA GLU A 39 11.97 -17.12 21.94
C GLU A 39 10.98 -16.96 20.77
N GLY A 40 10.66 -15.71 20.39
CA GLY A 40 9.77 -15.39 19.27
C GLY A 40 10.49 -15.19 17.94
N ASP A 41 9.90 -14.37 17.06
CA ASP A 41 10.42 -14.13 15.70
C ASP A 41 11.63 -13.17 15.65
N VAL A 42 11.94 -12.48 16.75
CA VAL A 42 12.99 -11.45 16.81
C VAL A 42 14.34 -11.97 16.29
N PRO A 43 14.86 -13.14 16.75
CA PRO A 43 16.15 -13.66 16.27
C PRO A 43 16.14 -13.97 14.77
N VAL A 44 15.00 -14.37 14.20
CA VAL A 44 14.89 -14.64 12.76
C VAL A 44 15.12 -13.37 11.97
N TYR A 45 14.55 -12.23 12.39
CA TYR A 45 14.79 -10.96 11.70
C TYR A 45 16.24 -10.48 11.85
N ILE A 46 16.84 -10.62 13.04
CA ILE A 46 18.25 -10.28 13.24
C ILE A 46 19.15 -11.17 12.37
N TRP A 47 18.85 -12.47 12.31
CA TRP A 47 19.52 -13.42 11.43
C TRP A 47 19.35 -13.02 9.97
N ASN A 48 18.18 -12.58 9.51
CA ASN A 48 17.98 -12.10 8.14
C ASN A 48 18.90 -10.91 7.80
N LEU A 49 19.05 -9.95 8.73
CA LEU A 49 19.95 -8.80 8.52
C LEU A 49 21.40 -9.26 8.37
N TRP A 50 21.85 -10.15 9.25
CA TRP A 50 23.19 -10.73 9.21
C TRP A 50 23.41 -11.58 7.95
N TRP A 51 22.46 -12.46 7.64
CA TRP A 51 22.49 -13.38 6.51
C TRP A 51 22.62 -12.64 5.19
N MET A 52 21.88 -11.54 5.01
CA MET A 52 21.99 -10.71 3.82
C MET A 52 23.42 -10.18 3.61
N GLN A 53 24.07 -9.69 4.68
CA GLN A 53 25.45 -9.21 4.59
C GLN A 53 26.41 -10.38 4.33
N HIS A 54 26.28 -11.47 5.09
CA HIS A 54 27.13 -12.65 4.96
C HIS A 54 27.06 -13.21 3.54
N ALA A 55 25.86 -13.53 3.05
CA ALA A 55 25.64 -14.14 1.74
C ALA A 55 26.24 -13.30 0.60
N LEU A 56 26.00 -11.99 0.60
CA LEU A 56 26.56 -11.10 -0.41
C LEU A 56 28.07 -10.96 -0.29
N SER A 57 28.62 -10.94 0.93
CA SER A 57 30.07 -10.84 1.14
C SER A 57 30.83 -12.10 0.73
N THR A 58 30.20 -13.27 0.78
CA THR A 58 30.79 -14.55 0.38
C THR A 58 30.39 -14.98 -1.04
N GLY A 59 29.65 -14.13 -1.78
CA GLY A 59 29.26 -14.39 -3.16
C GLY A 59 28.18 -15.46 -3.35
N ILE A 60 27.41 -15.78 -2.31
CA ILE A 60 26.28 -16.73 -2.38
C ILE A 60 24.95 -15.97 -2.45
N SER A 61 23.93 -16.63 -2.99
CA SER A 61 22.59 -16.04 -3.10
C SER A 61 21.96 -15.85 -1.72
N PRO A 62 21.47 -14.65 -1.36
CA PRO A 62 20.73 -14.44 -0.11
C PRO A 62 19.40 -15.23 -0.04
N LEU A 63 18.93 -15.75 -1.18
CA LEU A 63 17.66 -16.48 -1.31
C LEU A 63 17.76 -17.97 -0.94
N PHE A 64 18.92 -18.47 -0.55
CA PHE A 64 19.10 -19.87 -0.16
C PHE A 64 20.13 -19.96 0.96
N SER A 65 19.87 -20.71 2.03
CA SER A 65 20.79 -20.84 3.17
C SER A 65 21.02 -22.29 3.56
N ASP A 66 22.29 -22.66 3.69
CA ASP A 66 22.72 -23.98 4.19
C ASP A 66 22.69 -24.09 5.72
N TYR A 67 22.53 -22.96 6.42
CA TYR A 67 22.49 -22.93 7.89
C TYR A 67 21.14 -23.36 8.44
N ILE A 68 20.07 -23.20 7.66
CA ILE A 68 18.72 -23.58 8.03
C ILE A 68 18.43 -24.97 7.45
N PHE A 69 17.92 -25.88 8.29
CA PHE A 69 17.69 -27.29 7.93
C PHE A 69 18.94 -28.01 7.41
N ALA A 70 20.11 -27.71 7.97
CA ALA A 70 21.33 -28.45 7.68
C ALA A 70 21.13 -29.97 7.90
N PRO A 71 21.63 -30.84 7.01
CA PRO A 71 22.53 -30.55 5.87
C PRO A 71 21.81 -30.25 4.54
N TYR A 72 20.49 -30.16 4.51
CA TYR A 72 19.72 -30.02 3.27
C TYR A 72 19.61 -28.58 2.77
N GLY A 73 19.68 -27.61 3.69
CA GLY A 73 19.48 -26.20 3.37
C GLY A 73 18.01 -25.83 3.18
N ALA A 74 17.75 -24.53 3.01
CA ALA A 74 16.42 -23.99 2.85
C ALA A 74 16.37 -22.85 1.83
N SER A 75 15.35 -22.86 0.97
CA SER A 75 15.01 -21.71 0.14
C SER A 75 14.37 -20.61 0.98
N LEU A 76 14.89 -19.40 0.85
CA LEU A 76 14.40 -18.18 1.49
C LEU A 76 13.57 -17.31 0.54
N ALA A 77 13.21 -17.83 -0.65
CA ALA A 77 12.43 -17.07 -1.63
C ALA A 77 11.04 -16.65 -1.13
N PHE A 78 10.41 -17.49 -0.29
CA PHE A 78 9.12 -17.20 0.36
C PHE A 78 9.27 -16.96 1.87
N HIS A 79 10.51 -16.78 2.35
CA HIS A 79 10.79 -16.43 3.74
C HIS A 79 10.57 -14.94 3.98
N ALA A 80 10.20 -14.56 5.21
CA ALA A 80 10.01 -13.17 5.62
C ALA A 80 11.35 -12.43 5.80
N LEU A 81 12.18 -12.36 4.76
CA LEU A 81 13.56 -11.85 4.81
C LEU A 81 13.63 -10.33 5.11
N VAL A 82 12.56 -9.58 4.83
CA VAL A 82 12.53 -8.10 4.91
C VAL A 82 13.64 -7.47 4.07
N PHE A 83 13.72 -7.90 2.81
CA PHE A 83 14.79 -7.62 1.84
C PHE A 83 15.32 -6.19 1.88
N LEU A 84 14.44 -5.18 1.83
CA LEU A 84 14.86 -3.78 1.82
C LEU A 84 15.63 -3.42 3.10
N LYS A 85 15.11 -3.81 4.26
CA LYS A 85 15.74 -3.50 5.55
C LYS A 85 17.02 -4.31 5.76
N ALA A 86 17.04 -5.57 5.33
CA ALA A 86 18.25 -6.39 5.34
C ALA A 86 19.34 -5.78 4.46
N PHE A 87 18.99 -5.27 3.27
CA PHE A 87 19.92 -4.58 2.39
C PHE A 87 20.45 -3.27 2.99
N ILE A 88 19.58 -2.45 3.59
CA ILE A 88 19.99 -1.23 4.31
C ILE A 88 20.89 -1.59 5.50
N ALA A 89 20.58 -2.68 6.21
CA ALA A 89 21.35 -3.14 7.36
C ALA A 89 22.78 -3.53 6.99
N ILE A 90 23.07 -3.92 5.73
CA ILE A 90 24.44 -4.16 5.28
C ILE A 90 25.30 -2.95 5.64
N LEU A 91 24.89 -1.74 5.25
CA LEU A 91 25.64 -0.49 5.50
C LEU A 91 25.83 -0.21 6.98
N LEU A 92 24.83 -0.50 7.81
CA LEU A 92 24.91 -0.33 9.25
C LEU A 92 25.88 -1.35 9.89
N GLN A 93 25.87 -2.58 9.39
CA GLN A 93 26.64 -3.69 9.94
C GLN A 93 28.15 -3.61 9.65
N TRP A 94 28.61 -2.67 8.81
CA TRP A 94 30.03 -2.33 8.73
C TRP A 94 30.54 -1.64 10.00
N PHE A 95 29.65 -1.01 10.77
CA PHE A 95 30.00 -0.21 11.94
C PHE A 95 29.42 -0.74 13.25
N CYS A 96 28.43 -1.63 13.19
CA CYS A 96 27.77 -2.17 14.37
C CYS A 96 27.30 -3.62 14.17
N SER A 97 26.83 -4.27 15.23
CA SER A 97 26.28 -5.63 15.13
C SER A 97 24.91 -5.64 14.47
N ALA A 98 24.49 -6.80 13.96
CA ALA A 98 23.12 -7.03 13.44
C ALA A 98 22.03 -6.65 14.45
N TRP A 99 22.29 -6.88 15.75
CA TRP A 99 21.41 -6.52 16.87
C TRP A 99 21.21 -5.02 16.97
N THR A 100 22.30 -4.25 16.92
CA THR A 100 22.24 -2.78 16.93
C THR A 100 21.56 -2.26 15.66
N ALA A 101 21.89 -2.83 14.49
CA ALA A 101 21.26 -2.46 13.23
C ALA A 101 19.74 -2.68 13.25
N TYR A 102 19.27 -3.79 13.81
CA TYR A 102 17.85 -4.08 14.01
C TYR A 102 17.15 -2.99 14.83
N ASN A 103 17.72 -2.63 15.98
CA ASN A 103 17.16 -1.58 16.83
C ASN A 103 17.15 -0.20 16.17
N LEU A 104 18.21 0.14 15.43
CA LEU A 104 18.28 1.39 14.65
C LEU A 104 17.22 1.43 13.54
N LEU A 105 16.96 0.30 12.88
CA LEU A 105 15.91 0.19 11.87
C LEU A 105 14.52 0.35 12.48
N ILE A 106 14.27 -0.16 13.68
CA ILE A 106 13.00 0.07 14.40
C ILE A 106 12.80 1.56 14.66
N LEU A 107 13.81 2.25 15.23
CA LEU A 107 13.76 3.70 15.50
C LEU A 107 13.55 4.52 14.22
N ALA A 108 14.26 4.15 13.15
CA ALA A 108 14.10 4.78 11.84
C ALA A 108 12.68 4.60 11.31
N THR A 109 12.11 3.41 11.48
CA THR A 109 10.76 3.08 10.99
C THR A 109 9.69 3.93 11.66
N PHE A 110 9.68 3.99 13.01
CA PHE A 110 8.74 4.86 13.75
C PHE A 110 8.87 6.33 13.32
N THR A 111 10.11 6.80 13.20
CA THR A 111 10.40 8.20 12.84
C THR A 111 9.92 8.53 11.42
N LEU A 112 10.23 7.67 10.45
CA LEU A 112 9.86 7.86 9.05
C LEU A 112 8.35 7.67 8.82
N ALA A 113 7.72 6.74 9.54
CA ALA A 113 6.27 6.56 9.52
C ALA A 113 5.54 7.81 10.00
N GLY A 114 5.96 8.38 11.13
CA GLY A 114 5.35 9.59 11.69
C GLY A 114 5.55 10.79 10.78
N TYR A 115 6.76 10.94 10.24
CA TYR A 115 7.08 11.99 9.29
C TYR A 115 6.31 11.85 7.96
N GLY A 116 6.21 10.64 7.43
CA GLY A 116 5.44 10.34 6.22
C GLY A 116 3.95 10.69 6.40
N MET A 117 3.38 10.33 7.55
CA MET A 117 1.99 10.66 7.86
C MET A 117 1.79 12.17 8.10
N PHE A 118 2.73 12.86 8.75
CA PHE A 118 2.71 14.32 8.85
C PHE A 118 2.66 14.98 7.47
N LEU A 119 3.48 14.49 6.54
CA LEU A 119 3.50 15.00 5.17
C LEU A 119 2.14 14.79 4.47
N LEU A 120 1.48 13.66 4.68
CA LEU A 120 0.15 13.41 4.15
C LEU A 120 -0.91 14.30 4.82
N ALA A 121 -1.00 14.27 6.15
CA ALA A 121 -2.02 14.99 6.92
C ALA A 121 -1.93 16.51 6.73
N ARG A 122 -0.72 17.07 6.62
CA ARG A 122 -0.53 18.49 6.35
C ARG A 122 -1.10 18.89 5.00
N ARG A 123 -1.05 17.99 4.01
CA ARG A 123 -1.68 18.24 2.70
C ARG A 123 -3.21 18.20 2.79
N LEU A 124 -3.77 17.35 3.66
CA LEU A 124 -5.21 17.18 3.81
C LEU A 124 -5.87 18.30 4.62
N THR A 125 -5.17 18.83 5.63
CA THR A 125 -5.73 19.78 6.61
C THR A 125 -5.20 21.20 6.47
N ASP A 126 -4.10 21.39 5.73
CA ASP A 126 -3.31 22.63 5.71
C ASP A 126 -2.84 23.14 7.10
N ASP A 127 -3.01 22.33 8.15
CA ASP A 127 -2.62 22.63 9.54
C ASP A 127 -1.43 21.75 9.98
N SER A 128 -0.35 22.39 10.44
CA SER A 128 0.87 21.68 10.87
C SER A 128 0.74 21.01 12.23
N ARG A 129 -0.08 21.54 13.14
CA ARG A 129 -0.31 20.96 14.47
C ARG A 129 -1.19 19.72 14.35
N ALA A 130 -2.29 19.81 13.61
CA ALA A 130 -3.15 18.67 13.34
C ALA A 130 -2.38 17.55 12.62
N ALA A 131 -1.56 17.91 11.63
CA ALA A 131 -0.71 16.97 10.93
C ALA A 131 0.35 16.31 11.83
N TRP A 132 0.88 17.04 12.80
CA TRP A 132 1.84 16.49 13.76
C TRP A 132 1.17 15.46 14.68
N VAL A 133 -0.04 15.75 15.15
CA VAL A 133 -0.84 14.78 15.92
C VAL A 133 -1.15 13.54 15.07
N ALA A 134 -1.54 13.71 13.81
CA ALA A 134 -1.83 12.59 12.91
C ALA A 134 -0.62 11.66 12.72
N GLY A 135 0.59 12.21 12.61
CA GLY A 135 1.79 11.38 12.49
C GLY A 135 2.16 10.66 13.79
N LEU A 136 1.91 11.26 14.96
CA LEU A 136 2.04 10.55 16.24
C LEU A 136 1.07 9.38 16.34
N VAL A 137 -0.20 9.62 16.04
CA VAL A 137 -1.26 8.60 16.09
C VAL A 137 -0.93 7.43 15.16
N TYR A 138 -0.42 7.71 13.96
CA TYR A 138 -0.04 6.66 13.02
C TYR A 138 1.17 5.85 13.49
N ALA A 139 2.30 6.54 13.74
CA ALA A 139 3.57 5.90 14.05
C ALA A 139 3.51 5.12 15.36
N PHE A 140 2.87 5.67 16.39
CA PHE A 140 2.80 5.07 17.72
C PHE A 140 1.41 4.47 18.01
N SER A 141 0.70 4.07 16.96
CA SER A 141 -0.55 3.33 17.11
C SER A 141 -0.34 2.01 17.87
N PRO A 142 -1.37 1.48 18.56
CA PRO A 142 -1.28 0.18 19.22
C PRO A 142 -0.79 -0.93 18.28
N TYR A 143 -1.21 -0.89 17.02
CA TYR A 143 -0.76 -1.81 15.98
C TYR A 143 0.76 -1.73 15.76
N MET A 144 1.30 -0.53 15.49
CA MET A 144 2.73 -0.34 15.23
C MET A 144 3.58 -0.67 16.46
N LEU A 145 3.14 -0.29 17.66
CA LEU A 145 3.82 -0.63 18.91
C LEU A 145 3.86 -2.14 19.13
N THR A 146 2.74 -2.84 18.94
CA THR A 146 2.67 -4.30 19.10
C THR A 146 3.54 -5.03 18.07
N ARG A 147 3.53 -4.59 16.80
CA ARG A 147 4.38 -5.18 15.76
C ARG A 147 5.85 -4.84 15.94
N GLY A 148 6.15 -3.70 16.56
CA GLY A 148 7.50 -3.31 16.95
C GLY A 148 8.16 -4.23 17.97
N LEU A 149 7.39 -5.09 18.65
CA LEU A 149 7.89 -6.11 19.59
C LEU A 149 8.40 -7.39 18.92
N GLY A 150 8.61 -7.40 17.60
CA GLY A 150 9.34 -8.50 16.99
C GLY A 150 9.05 -8.78 15.52
N HIS A 151 8.17 -8.01 14.88
CA HIS A 151 7.80 -8.23 13.49
C HIS A 151 8.27 -7.05 12.62
N LEU A 152 9.54 -7.07 12.24
CA LEU A 152 10.15 -5.95 11.52
C LEU A 152 9.50 -5.72 10.14
N ASN A 153 9.04 -6.79 9.48
CA ASN A 153 8.23 -6.74 8.27
C ASN A 153 6.94 -5.91 8.47
N TYR A 154 6.10 -6.26 9.45
CA TYR A 154 4.83 -5.58 9.70
C TYR A 154 5.03 -4.17 10.28
N LEU A 155 6.13 -3.93 11.01
CA LEU A 155 6.46 -2.59 11.45
C LEU A 155 6.75 -1.64 10.26
N SER A 156 7.12 -2.17 9.09
CA SER A 156 7.54 -1.43 7.88
C SER A 156 6.43 -0.64 7.16
N GLY A 157 5.62 0.11 7.92
CA GLY A 157 4.53 0.94 7.43
C GLY A 157 4.94 2.36 7.01
N GLU A 158 6.22 2.70 6.95
CA GLU A 158 6.69 4.07 6.69
C GLU A 158 6.39 4.57 5.27
N TRP A 159 6.24 3.66 4.31
CA TRP A 159 5.97 3.98 2.90
C TRP A 159 4.50 4.22 2.61
N ILE A 160 3.58 3.72 3.45
CA ILE A 160 2.12 3.78 3.23
C ILE A 160 1.62 5.24 3.13
N PRO A 161 1.95 6.16 4.06
CA PRO A 161 1.46 7.53 3.95
C PRO A 161 2.13 8.30 2.81
N LEU A 162 3.39 7.96 2.48
CA LEU A 162 4.11 8.55 1.36
C LEU A 162 3.50 8.12 0.03
N TYR A 163 3.09 6.86 -0.10
CA TYR A 163 2.34 6.36 -1.26
C TYR A 163 1.03 7.11 -1.43
N ALA A 164 0.21 7.18 -0.37
CA ALA A 164 -1.07 7.88 -0.42
C ALA A 164 -0.89 9.36 -0.78
N ARG A 165 0.14 10.02 -0.23
CA ARG A 165 0.51 11.39 -0.61
C ARG A 165 0.90 11.49 -2.08
N CYS A 166 1.72 10.58 -2.60
CA CYS A 166 2.09 10.57 -4.01
C CYS A 166 0.87 10.39 -4.91
N LEU A 167 -0.04 9.48 -4.57
CA LEU A 167 -1.26 9.25 -5.33
C LEU A 167 -2.15 10.51 -5.37
N ILE A 168 -2.40 11.13 -4.21
CA ILE A 168 -3.17 12.39 -4.13
C ILE A 168 -2.50 13.48 -4.99
N ARG A 169 -1.19 13.67 -4.83
CA ARG A 169 -0.44 14.69 -5.58
C ARG A 169 -0.39 14.44 -7.08
N LEU A 170 -0.35 13.18 -7.50
CA LEU A 170 -0.44 12.80 -8.90
C LEU A 170 -1.79 13.23 -9.48
N LEU A 171 -2.89 12.97 -8.77
CA LEU A 171 -4.24 13.37 -9.18
C LEU A 171 -4.42 14.89 -9.22
N GLU A 172 -3.82 15.61 -8.28
CA GLU A 172 -3.90 17.08 -8.20
C GLU A 172 -3.03 17.80 -9.24
N THR A 173 -1.74 17.42 -9.35
CA THR A 173 -0.77 18.21 -10.12
C THR A 173 -0.38 17.59 -11.44
N ARG A 174 -0.74 16.32 -11.70
CA ARG A 174 -0.42 15.57 -12.94
C ARG A 174 1.07 15.47 -13.26
N GLN A 175 1.94 15.71 -12.26
CA GLN A 175 3.39 15.67 -12.46
C GLN A 175 3.88 14.23 -12.38
N ARG A 176 4.58 13.77 -13.43
CA ARG A 176 5.06 12.38 -13.57
C ARG A 176 5.93 11.92 -12.40
N HIS A 177 6.65 12.82 -11.74
CA HIS A 177 7.49 12.47 -10.58
C HIS A 177 6.72 11.90 -9.39
N TRP A 178 5.41 12.17 -9.28
CA TRP A 178 4.56 11.63 -8.21
C TRP A 178 4.12 10.21 -8.55
N ALA A 179 3.96 9.89 -9.83
CA ALA A 179 3.77 8.51 -10.27
C ALA A 179 5.05 7.69 -10.01
N VAL A 180 6.23 8.24 -10.34
CA VAL A 180 7.52 7.59 -10.03
C VAL A 180 7.71 7.42 -8.52
N GLY A 181 7.43 8.47 -7.74
CA GLY A 181 7.52 8.40 -6.27
C GLY A 181 6.53 7.41 -5.66
N GLY A 182 5.30 7.34 -6.15
CA GLY A 182 4.30 6.36 -5.74
C GLY A 182 4.71 4.93 -6.11
N GLY A 183 5.19 4.72 -7.34
CA GLY A 183 5.72 3.42 -7.79
C GLY A 183 6.93 2.96 -6.94
N LEU A 184 7.82 3.89 -6.59
CA LEU A 184 8.93 3.61 -5.68
C LEU A 184 8.42 3.23 -4.28
N CYS A 185 7.43 3.94 -3.73
CA CYS A 185 6.85 3.57 -2.45
C CYS A 185 6.22 2.17 -2.47
N LEU A 186 5.53 1.77 -3.55
CA LEU A 186 5.02 0.40 -3.70
C LEU A 186 6.14 -0.62 -3.75
N LEU A 187 7.18 -0.35 -4.53
CA LEU A 187 8.35 -1.23 -4.64
C LEU A 187 9.02 -1.43 -3.27
N LEU A 188 9.28 -0.34 -2.55
CA LEU A 188 9.90 -0.38 -1.23
C LEU A 188 9.00 -1.10 -0.20
N THR A 189 7.68 -0.92 -0.31
CA THR A 189 6.71 -1.67 0.51
C THR A 189 6.79 -3.16 0.19
N ALA A 190 6.80 -3.55 -1.10
CA ALA A 190 6.87 -4.94 -1.53
C ALA A 190 8.11 -5.68 -0.99
N TYR A 191 9.26 -5.00 -0.96
CA TYR A 191 10.51 -5.55 -0.42
C TYR A 191 10.60 -5.53 1.12
N CYS A 192 9.61 -4.93 1.80
CA CYS A 192 9.47 -5.04 3.24
C CYS A 192 8.40 -6.06 3.64
N GLU A 193 7.20 -5.94 3.05
CA GLU A 193 6.00 -6.69 3.40
C GLU A 193 5.01 -6.73 2.22
N TYR A 194 4.75 -7.95 1.71
CA TYR A 194 3.87 -8.14 0.56
C TYR A 194 2.39 -7.94 0.89
N TYR A 195 1.96 -8.17 2.14
CA TYR A 195 0.58 -7.88 2.55
C TYR A 195 0.26 -6.39 2.37
N TYR A 196 1.19 -5.51 2.72
CA TYR A 196 1.01 -4.07 2.53
C TYR A 196 1.02 -3.66 1.06
N LEU A 197 1.80 -4.33 0.21
CA LEU A 197 1.70 -4.13 -1.25
C LEU A 197 0.28 -4.43 -1.75
N ILE A 198 -0.31 -5.55 -1.30
CA ILE A 198 -1.68 -5.92 -1.66
C ILE A 198 -2.65 -4.83 -1.16
N TYR A 199 -2.52 -4.38 0.08
CA TYR A 199 -3.40 -3.35 0.65
C TYR A 199 -3.29 -2.01 -0.10
N LEU A 200 -2.09 -1.57 -0.47
CA LEU A 200 -1.91 -0.34 -1.24
C LEU A 200 -2.42 -0.46 -2.68
N THR A 201 -2.30 -1.65 -3.28
CA THR A 201 -2.88 -1.94 -4.59
C THR A 201 -4.41 -1.91 -4.53
N MET A 202 -5.01 -2.51 -3.49
CA MET A 202 -6.44 -2.43 -3.23
C MET A 202 -6.90 -0.98 -2.98
N PHE A 203 -6.14 -0.20 -2.21
CA PHE A 203 -6.41 1.21 -1.99
C PHE A 203 -6.50 1.99 -3.31
N THR A 204 -5.56 1.77 -4.24
CA THR A 204 -5.60 2.39 -5.57
C THR A 204 -6.76 1.87 -6.42
N ALA A 205 -7.08 0.58 -6.35
CA ALA A 205 -8.26 0.03 -7.00
C ALA A 205 -9.54 0.72 -6.49
N TYR A 206 -9.68 0.93 -5.18
CA TYR A 206 -10.82 1.66 -4.61
C TYR A 206 -10.87 3.12 -5.05
N VAL A 207 -9.74 3.81 -5.18
CA VAL A 207 -9.69 5.17 -5.74
C VAL A 207 -10.19 5.17 -7.19
N VAL A 208 -9.74 4.23 -8.02
CA VAL A 208 -10.20 4.08 -9.41
C VAL A 208 -11.71 3.81 -9.46
N LEU A 209 -12.22 2.91 -8.61
CA LEU A 209 -13.65 2.60 -8.51
C LEU A 209 -14.45 3.82 -8.05
N ALA A 210 -13.97 4.60 -7.09
CA ALA A 210 -14.63 5.82 -6.63
C ALA A 210 -14.71 6.90 -7.72
N LEU A 211 -13.64 7.05 -8.52
CA LEU A 211 -13.62 7.94 -9.69
C LEU A 211 -14.61 7.47 -10.76
N ALA A 212 -14.64 6.17 -11.07
CA ALA A 212 -15.60 5.60 -12.01
C ALA A 212 -17.06 5.71 -11.51
N ALA A 213 -17.31 5.50 -10.23
CA ALA A 213 -18.62 5.71 -9.60
C ALA A 213 -19.06 7.18 -9.67
N THR A 214 -18.12 8.12 -9.53
CA THR A 214 -18.41 9.55 -9.75
C THR A 214 -18.94 9.79 -11.15
N CYS A 215 -18.35 9.16 -12.17
CA CYS A 215 -18.86 9.22 -13.54
C CYS A 215 -20.25 8.62 -13.68
N ALA A 216 -20.48 7.43 -13.12
CA ALA A 216 -21.79 6.78 -13.17
C ALA A 216 -22.89 7.61 -12.49
N LEU A 217 -22.58 8.30 -11.39
CA LEU A 217 -23.56 9.06 -10.61
C LEU A 217 -23.75 10.50 -11.08
N ARG A 218 -22.71 11.13 -11.65
CA ARG A 218 -22.71 12.58 -11.98
C ARG A 218 -22.59 12.88 -13.46
N LEU A 219 -22.09 11.95 -14.27
CA LEU A 219 -21.81 12.12 -15.69
C LEU A 219 -22.51 11.08 -16.58
N TRP A 220 -23.51 10.35 -16.07
CA TRP A 220 -24.23 9.34 -16.85
C TRP A 220 -24.91 9.90 -18.12
N GLY A 221 -25.34 11.17 -18.07
CA GLY A 221 -25.95 11.87 -19.19
C GLY A 221 -24.97 12.39 -20.24
N ASP A 222 -23.66 12.32 -19.98
CA ASP A 222 -22.63 12.76 -20.93
C ASP A 222 -22.44 11.67 -22.01
N GLU A 223 -22.69 12.04 -23.26
CA GLU A 223 -22.57 11.14 -24.42
C GLU A 223 -21.15 10.57 -24.57
N ALA A 224 -20.12 11.28 -24.10
CA ALA A 224 -18.74 10.80 -24.14
C ALA A 224 -18.44 9.74 -23.06
N VAL A 225 -19.20 9.73 -21.95
CA VAL A 225 -18.98 8.84 -20.78
C VAL A 225 -19.87 7.60 -20.85
N ARG A 226 -21.11 7.77 -21.33
CA ARG A 226 -22.11 6.71 -21.46
C ARG A 226 -21.61 5.42 -22.16
N PRO A 227 -20.90 5.46 -23.31
CA PRO A 227 -20.43 4.23 -23.94
C PRO A 227 -19.44 3.46 -23.05
N TRP A 228 -18.58 4.16 -22.32
CA TRP A 228 -17.64 3.53 -21.39
C TRP A 228 -18.35 2.91 -20.19
N LEU A 229 -19.39 3.55 -19.66
CA LEU A 229 -20.22 3.01 -18.58
C LEU A 229 -20.92 1.72 -19.02
N LEU A 230 -21.57 1.75 -20.20
CA LEU A 230 -22.26 0.59 -20.75
C LEU A 230 -21.29 -0.55 -21.08
N LEU A 231 -20.13 -0.24 -21.65
CA LEU A 231 -19.09 -1.22 -21.95
C LEU A 231 -18.58 -1.87 -20.66
N THR A 232 -18.22 -1.06 -19.66
CA THR A 232 -17.73 -1.56 -18.37
C THR A 232 -18.76 -2.46 -17.71
N LEU A 233 -20.03 -2.05 -17.67
CA LEU A 233 -21.12 -2.83 -17.09
C LEU A 233 -21.36 -4.13 -17.86
N ALA A 234 -21.38 -4.08 -19.19
CA ALA A 234 -21.58 -5.26 -20.02
C ALA A 234 -20.47 -6.31 -19.79
N PHE A 235 -19.20 -5.89 -19.85
CA PHE A 235 -18.08 -6.81 -19.62
C PHE A 235 -17.97 -7.27 -18.17
N PHE A 236 -18.39 -6.46 -17.20
CA PHE A 236 -18.47 -6.87 -15.80
C PHE A 236 -19.51 -7.97 -15.60
N LEU A 237 -20.70 -7.82 -16.18
CA LEU A 237 -21.73 -8.87 -16.14
C LEU A 237 -21.27 -10.15 -16.84
N LEU A 238 -20.46 -10.05 -17.90
CA LEU A 238 -19.86 -11.21 -18.56
C LEU A 238 -18.76 -11.87 -17.72
N SER A 239 -17.99 -11.11 -16.94
CA SER A 239 -16.89 -11.65 -16.13
C SER A 239 -17.37 -12.44 -14.91
N LEU A 240 -18.60 -12.20 -14.44
CA LEU A 240 -19.25 -12.97 -13.36
C LEU A 240 -19.54 -14.44 -13.72
N GLY A 241 -19.42 -14.82 -14.99
CA GLY A 241 -19.65 -16.19 -15.44
C GLY A 241 -21.10 -16.52 -15.75
N PRO A 242 -21.42 -17.80 -16.04
CA PRO A 242 -22.75 -18.20 -16.50
C PRO A 242 -23.82 -18.16 -15.41
N LEU A 243 -23.45 -18.36 -14.15
CA LEU A 243 -24.39 -18.47 -13.03
C LEU A 243 -23.95 -17.52 -11.92
N LEU A 244 -24.93 -16.89 -11.27
CA LEU A 244 -24.68 -16.06 -10.11
C LEU A 244 -24.22 -16.93 -8.93
N HIS A 245 -23.08 -16.56 -8.31
CA HIS A 245 -22.57 -17.20 -7.10
C HIS A 245 -22.73 -16.26 -5.91
N ILE A 246 -23.26 -16.76 -4.79
CA ILE A 246 -23.36 -16.03 -3.52
C ILE A 246 -22.89 -16.99 -2.42
N GLY A 247 -21.82 -16.63 -1.71
CA GLY A 247 -21.28 -17.46 -0.62
C GLY A 247 -20.66 -18.80 -1.06
N GLY A 248 -20.35 -18.96 -2.34
CA GLY A 248 -19.85 -20.22 -2.93
C GLY A 248 -20.95 -21.07 -3.59
N ASP A 249 -22.22 -20.80 -3.29
CA ASP A 249 -23.37 -21.48 -3.89
C ASP A 249 -23.87 -20.75 -5.13
N PHE A 250 -24.31 -21.52 -6.13
CA PHE A 250 -24.94 -21.02 -7.36
C PHE A 250 -26.38 -21.54 -7.55
N VAL A 251 -26.84 -22.36 -6.61
CA VAL A 251 -28.20 -22.89 -6.55
C VAL A 251 -28.86 -22.36 -5.29
N PHE A 252 -29.97 -21.67 -5.47
CA PHE A 252 -30.73 -21.03 -4.42
C PHE A 252 -32.07 -21.75 -4.22
N GLY A 253 -32.63 -21.64 -3.02
CA GLY A 253 -33.90 -22.24 -2.63
C GLY A 253 -33.78 -23.22 -1.45
N ALA A 254 -34.92 -23.57 -0.86
CA ALA A 254 -35.03 -24.53 0.24
C ALA A 254 -36.06 -25.61 -0.09
N GLY A 255 -35.79 -26.85 0.31
CA GLY A 255 -36.66 -27.99 0.02
C GLY A 255 -36.56 -28.50 -1.43
N PRO A 256 -37.67 -28.90 -2.08
CA PRO A 256 -37.67 -29.48 -3.43
C PRO A 256 -37.47 -28.45 -4.55
N VAL A 257 -37.64 -27.15 -4.27
CA VAL A 257 -37.47 -26.08 -5.26
C VAL A 257 -36.05 -25.55 -5.19
N ARG A 258 -35.26 -25.86 -6.21
CA ARG A 258 -33.89 -25.38 -6.41
C ARG A 258 -33.81 -24.67 -7.74
N PHE A 259 -33.25 -23.46 -7.76
CA PHE A 259 -33.09 -22.67 -8.97
C PHE A 259 -31.71 -22.03 -9.03
N ALA A 260 -31.20 -21.78 -10.23
CA ALA A 260 -29.99 -21.02 -10.47
C ALA A 260 -30.36 -19.77 -11.27
N VAL A 261 -29.65 -18.66 -11.03
CA VAL A 261 -29.88 -17.41 -11.76
C VAL A 261 -28.88 -17.36 -12.92
N PRO A 262 -29.33 -17.54 -14.18
CA PRO A 262 -28.44 -17.43 -15.34
C PRO A 262 -28.03 -15.98 -15.58
N LEU A 263 -26.77 -15.78 -15.90
CA LEU A 263 -26.17 -14.48 -16.23
C LEU A 263 -25.92 -14.35 -17.74
N PRO A 264 -25.68 -13.13 -18.27
CA PRO A 264 -25.55 -12.89 -19.71
C PRO A 264 -24.48 -13.74 -20.42
N TYR A 265 -23.44 -14.17 -19.72
CA TYR A 265 -22.40 -15.05 -20.26
C TYR A 265 -22.97 -16.39 -20.77
N VAL A 266 -24.09 -16.88 -20.24
CA VAL A 266 -24.74 -18.11 -20.72
C VAL A 266 -24.98 -18.05 -22.22
N VAL A 267 -25.46 -16.91 -22.73
CA VAL A 267 -25.73 -16.72 -24.16
C VAL A 267 -24.44 -16.77 -24.97
N VAL A 268 -23.37 -16.12 -24.48
CA VAL A 268 -22.06 -16.08 -25.15
C VAL A 268 -21.47 -17.47 -25.33
N ARG A 269 -21.70 -18.38 -24.36
CA ARG A 269 -21.22 -19.77 -24.44
C ARG A 269 -21.78 -20.54 -25.64
N TYR A 270 -22.97 -20.19 -26.12
CA TYR A 270 -23.61 -20.87 -27.24
C TYR A 270 -23.29 -20.25 -28.61
N LEU A 271 -22.61 -19.11 -28.66
CA LEU A 271 -22.26 -18.45 -29.92
C LEU A 271 -21.08 -19.15 -30.61
N PRO A 272 -21.24 -19.67 -31.85
CA PRO A 272 -20.24 -20.51 -32.51
C PRO A 272 -18.89 -19.80 -32.74
N LEU A 273 -18.89 -18.48 -32.94
CA LEU A 273 -17.68 -17.68 -33.18
C LEU A 273 -16.82 -17.46 -31.91
N ILE A 274 -17.44 -17.53 -30.72
CA ILE A 274 -16.81 -17.13 -29.46
C ILE A 274 -16.68 -18.33 -28.50
N LYS A 275 -16.87 -19.56 -29.01
CA LYS A 275 -16.71 -20.83 -28.26
C LYS A 275 -15.35 -21.01 -27.59
N GLY A 276 -14.32 -20.27 -28.03
CA GLY A 276 -12.98 -20.25 -27.43
C GLY A 276 -12.88 -19.43 -26.14
N ALA A 277 -13.80 -18.50 -25.88
CA ALA A 277 -13.88 -17.71 -24.66
C ALA A 277 -14.56 -18.51 -23.53
N ARG A 278 -13.97 -19.66 -23.17
CA ARG A 278 -14.54 -20.59 -22.17
C ARG A 278 -14.35 -20.13 -20.73
N VAL A 279 -13.48 -19.14 -20.51
CA VAL A 279 -13.12 -18.62 -19.19
C VAL A 279 -13.68 -17.21 -19.08
N ALA A 280 -14.81 -17.08 -18.37
CA ALA A 280 -15.50 -15.81 -18.15
C ALA A 280 -14.60 -14.75 -17.52
N ALA A 281 -13.69 -15.17 -16.63
CA ALA A 281 -12.75 -14.26 -15.98
C ALA A 281 -11.96 -13.41 -16.96
N ARG A 282 -11.67 -13.87 -18.20
CA ARG A 282 -10.90 -13.12 -19.22
C ARG A 282 -11.60 -11.84 -19.71
N PHE A 283 -12.89 -11.66 -19.42
CA PHE A 283 -13.58 -10.40 -19.70
C PHE A 283 -13.18 -9.28 -18.73
N ASP A 284 -12.48 -9.61 -17.63
CA ASP A 284 -11.94 -8.65 -16.67
C ASP A 284 -11.05 -7.57 -17.30
N ILE A 285 -10.26 -7.91 -18.32
CA ILE A 285 -9.39 -6.96 -19.01
C ILE A 285 -10.17 -5.81 -19.65
N MET A 286 -11.38 -6.10 -20.16
CA MET A 286 -12.27 -5.09 -20.72
C MET A 286 -12.96 -4.28 -19.62
N VAL A 287 -13.25 -4.90 -18.46
CA VAL A 287 -13.71 -4.17 -17.27
C VAL A 287 -12.64 -3.19 -16.80
N VAL A 288 -11.38 -3.62 -16.72
CA VAL A 288 -10.25 -2.77 -16.32
C VAL A 288 -10.06 -1.62 -17.31
N LEU A 289 -10.13 -1.89 -18.62
CA LEU A 289 -10.09 -0.85 -19.65
C LEU A 289 -11.21 0.19 -19.45
N GLY A 290 -12.43 -0.28 -19.24
CA GLY A 290 -13.59 0.57 -18.99
C GLY A 290 -13.43 1.42 -17.73
N LEU A 291 -13.04 0.81 -16.61
CA LEU A 291 -12.74 1.51 -15.35
C LEU A 291 -11.62 2.53 -15.53
N ALA A 292 -10.57 2.23 -16.31
CA ALA A 292 -9.50 3.17 -16.60
C ALA A 292 -10.03 4.40 -17.34
N ALA A 293 -10.82 4.21 -18.41
CA ALA A 293 -11.44 5.31 -19.14
C ALA A 293 -12.38 6.15 -18.25
N LEU A 294 -13.24 5.49 -17.45
CA LEU A 294 -14.15 6.16 -16.52
C LEU A 294 -13.38 6.94 -15.44
N SER A 295 -12.30 6.37 -14.91
CA SER A 295 -11.47 7.06 -13.93
C SER A 295 -10.86 8.34 -14.51
N ALA A 296 -10.47 8.36 -15.79
CA ALA A 296 -9.97 9.57 -16.47
C ALA A 296 -11.03 10.68 -16.53
N TYR A 297 -12.28 10.34 -16.87
CA TYR A 297 -13.41 11.28 -16.80
C TYR A 297 -13.72 11.73 -15.37
N GLY A 298 -13.61 10.83 -14.39
CA GLY A 298 -13.83 11.13 -12.97
C GLY A 298 -12.80 12.11 -12.45
N VAL A 299 -11.54 11.92 -12.83
CA VAL A 299 -10.45 12.87 -12.56
C VAL A 299 -10.77 14.21 -13.19
N ARG A 300 -11.13 14.27 -14.49
CA ARG A 300 -11.52 15.51 -15.18
C ARG A 300 -12.66 16.26 -14.47
N TYR A 301 -13.68 15.53 -14.00
CA TYR A 301 -14.81 16.11 -13.27
C TYR A 301 -14.39 16.83 -11.99
N TRP A 302 -13.57 16.18 -11.17
CA TRP A 302 -13.08 16.75 -9.93
C TRP A 302 -12.15 17.95 -10.18
N LEU A 303 -11.33 17.89 -11.23
CA LEU A 303 -10.46 19.00 -11.63
C LEU A 303 -11.27 20.25 -12.03
N GLY A 304 -12.36 20.09 -12.79
CA GLY A 304 -13.23 21.21 -13.17
C GLY A 304 -13.92 21.90 -11.98
N ARG A 305 -13.96 21.26 -10.81
CA ARG A 305 -14.43 21.87 -9.56
C ARG A 305 -13.34 22.60 -8.78
N VAL A 306 -12.10 22.10 -8.83
CA VAL A 306 -10.95 22.71 -8.15
C VAL A 306 -10.49 23.99 -8.87
N GLU A 307 -10.66 24.06 -10.20
CA GLU A 307 -10.33 25.25 -11.01
C GLU A 307 -11.38 26.37 -10.94
N ARG A 308 -12.53 26.18 -10.29
CA ARG A 308 -13.42 27.31 -9.95
C ARG A 308 -12.87 27.97 -8.68
N PRO A 309 -12.35 29.22 -8.74
CA PRO A 309 -11.93 29.92 -7.53
C PRO A 309 -13.13 29.98 -6.59
N GLY A 310 -12.94 29.46 -5.38
CA GLY A 310 -13.93 29.54 -4.33
C GLY A 310 -14.36 31.00 -4.13
N ARG A 311 -15.68 31.20 -4.10
CA ARG A 311 -16.40 32.41 -3.72
C ARG A 311 -16.16 32.83 -2.25
N TRP A 312 -14.93 32.72 -1.74
CA TRP A 312 -14.57 32.95 -0.34
C TRP A 312 -13.64 34.17 -0.13
N THR A 313 -13.38 34.96 -1.18
CA THR A 313 -12.63 36.25 -1.10
C THR A 313 -13.51 37.47 -1.34
N ALA A 314 -14.82 37.38 -1.06
CA ALA A 314 -15.71 38.53 -1.07
C ALA A 314 -16.49 38.58 0.24
N GLN A 315 -15.82 39.03 1.32
CA GLN A 315 -16.41 39.72 2.48
C GLN A 315 -15.35 39.85 3.58
N LEU A 316 -14.37 40.72 3.38
CA LEU A 316 -13.72 41.46 4.47
C LEU A 316 -13.35 42.84 3.90
N SER A 317 -14.39 43.65 3.72
CA SER A 317 -14.29 45.10 3.66
C SER A 317 -15.01 45.61 4.89
N TYR A 318 -14.25 45.98 5.91
CA TYR A 318 -14.44 47.11 6.84
C TYR A 318 -13.20 47.20 7.72
#